data_AF-A0A0F3GML3-F1
#
_entry.id   AF-A0A0F3GML3-F1
#
_cell.length_a   1.000
_cell.length_b   1.000
_cell.length_c   1.000
_cell.angle_alpha   90.00
_cell.angle_beta   90.00
_cell.angle_gamma   90.00
#
_symmetry.space_group_name_H-M   'P 1'
#
loop_
_entity.id
_entity.type
_entity.pdbx_description
1 polymer ?
#
loop_
_entity_poly.entity_id
_entity_poly.type
_entity_poly.pdbx_seq_one_letter_code
_entity_poly.pdbx_strand_id
1 'polypeptide(L)'
;MNKENKKILRVAIGQINQTVGDFAGNIVKIKTAIDSAIEKSVDIIAFPELAVCGYPAEDLLFKEHFIKENIKGLKKIVEHTRGITAIVGFVDMDKKGEIYNAAGVLSDRHFYGAY
;
A
#
# COMPACT_ATOMS: atom_id res chain seq x y z
N MET A 1 -12.57 -20.88 35.38
CA MET A 1 -11.47 -21.16 34.42
C MET A 1 -11.38 -19.97 33.48
N ASN A 2 -10.59 -18.95 33.84
CA ASN A 2 -10.48 -17.71 33.08
C ASN A 2 -9.60 -17.97 31.85
N LYS A 3 -10.22 -18.09 30.68
CA LYS A 3 -9.49 -17.96 29.41
C LYS A 3 -9.07 -16.50 29.31
N GLU A 4 -7.80 -16.20 29.50
CA GLU A 4 -7.22 -14.90 29.16
C GLU A 4 -7.68 -14.49 27.76
N ASN A 5 -8.16 -13.26 27.62
CA ASN A 5 -8.52 -12.66 26.33
C ASN A 5 -7.24 -12.53 25.48
N LYS A 6 -6.86 -13.61 24.79
CA LYS A 6 -5.83 -13.57 23.75
C LYS A 6 -6.32 -12.63 22.66
N LYS A 7 -5.68 -11.47 22.52
CA LYS A 7 -5.89 -10.60 21.36
C LYS A 7 -5.47 -11.38 20.12
N ILE A 8 -6.44 -11.68 19.24
CA ILE A 8 -6.20 -12.32 17.95
C ILE A 8 -5.86 -11.19 16.97
N LEU A 9 -4.74 -11.34 16.27
CA LEU A 9 -4.38 -10.48 15.15
C LEU A 9 -4.72 -11.19 13.84
N ARG A 10 -5.58 -10.58 13.03
CA ARG A 10 -6.01 -11.10 11.72
C ARG A 10 -5.23 -10.38 10.63
N VAL A 11 -4.51 -11.17 9.84
CA VAL A 11 -3.66 -10.66 8.75
C VAL A 11 -4.18 -11.19 7.41
N ALA A 12 -4.23 -10.33 6.41
CA ALA A 12 -4.57 -10.69 5.03
C ALA A 12 -3.44 -10.36 4.06
N ILE A 13 -3.43 -11.09 2.95
CA ILE A 13 -2.58 -10.80 1.79
C ILE A 13 -3.47 -10.25 0.68
N GLY A 14 -3.25 -9.00 0.31
CA GLY A 14 -3.90 -8.30 -0.80
C GLY A 14 -3.28 -8.69 -2.13
N GLN A 15 -3.40 -9.96 -2.51
CA GLN A 15 -2.89 -10.44 -3.80
C GLN A 15 -3.72 -9.84 -4.94
N ILE A 16 -3.09 -8.97 -5.73
CA ILE A 16 -3.72 -8.24 -6.83
C ILE A 16 -2.89 -8.36 -8.10
N ASN A 17 -3.56 -8.28 -9.26
CA ASN A 17 -2.88 -8.25 -10.56
C ASN A 17 -2.71 -6.79 -11.01
N GLN A 18 -1.54 -6.22 -10.78
CA GLN A 18 -1.26 -4.83 -11.16
C GLN A 18 -1.00 -4.71 -12.66
N THR A 19 -1.14 -3.49 -13.16
CA THR A 19 -0.74 -3.14 -14.53
C THR A 19 0.27 -2.01 -14.43
N VAL A 20 1.46 -2.20 -15.00
CA VAL A 20 2.55 -1.23 -14.89
C VAL A 20 2.10 0.12 -15.46
N GLY A 21 2.22 1.17 -14.65
CA GLY A 21 1.83 2.55 -14.99
C GLY A 21 0.34 2.87 -14.95
N ASP A 22 -0.55 1.89 -14.77
CA ASP A 22 -1.98 2.14 -14.54
C ASP A 22 -2.25 2.48 -13.07
N PHE A 23 -1.87 3.70 -12.66
CA PHE A 23 -2.06 4.16 -11.30
C PHE A 23 -3.53 4.12 -10.87
N ALA A 24 -4.45 4.54 -11.74
CA ALA A 24 -5.87 4.58 -11.42
C ALA A 24 -6.41 3.17 -11.15
N GLY A 25 -6.15 2.21 -12.04
CA GLY A 25 -6.58 0.83 -11.87
C GLY A 25 -5.91 0.14 -10.69
N ASN A 26 -4.61 0.35 -10.48
CA ASN A 26 -3.90 -0.25 -9.34
C ASN A 26 -4.41 0.29 -7.99
N ILE A 27 -4.64 1.61 -7.89
CA ILE A 27 -5.23 2.22 -6.69
C ILE A 27 -6.63 1.63 -6.42
N VAL A 28 -7.46 1.47 -7.45
CA VAL A 28 -8.79 0.85 -7.30
C VAL A 28 -8.66 -0.57 -6.75
N LYS A 29 -7.78 -1.41 -7.32
CA LYS A 29 -7.54 -2.78 -6.85
C LYS A 29 -7.11 -2.83 -5.38
N ILE A 30 -6.19 -1.95 -4.98
CA ILE A 30 -5.72 -1.85 -3.59
C ILE A 30 -6.87 -1.44 -2.65
N LYS A 31 -7.65 -0.42 -3.02
CA LYS A 31 -8.79 0.05 -2.23
C LYS A 31 -9.87 -1.02 -2.07
N THR A 32 -10.23 -1.72 -3.15
CA THR A 32 -11.18 -2.83 -3.10
C THR A 32 -10.71 -3.97 -2.18
N ALA A 33 -9.41 -4.28 -2.21
CA ALA A 33 -8.84 -5.28 -1.30
C ALA A 33 -8.87 -4.81 0.18
N ILE A 34 -8.60 -3.52 0.43
CA ILE A 34 -8.74 -2.90 1.76
C ILE A 34 -10.19 -3.00 2.24
N ASP A 35 -11.18 -2.65 1.40
CA ASP A 35 -12.60 -2.71 1.74
C ASP A 35 -13.00 -4.15 2.13
N SER A 36 -12.61 -5.13 1.33
CA SER A 36 -12.89 -6.54 1.63
C SER A 36 -12.22 -7.02 2.92
N ALA A 37 -11.03 -6.49 3.25
CA ALA A 37 -10.32 -6.82 4.48
C ALA A 37 -11.04 -6.23 5.71
N ILE A 38 -11.51 -4.98 5.62
CA ILE A 38 -12.31 -4.33 6.67
C ILE A 38 -13.60 -5.11 6.91
N GLU A 39 -14.33 -5.50 5.85
CA GLU A 39 -15.55 -6.32 5.94
C GLU A 39 -15.30 -7.66 6.67
N LYS A 40 -14.10 -8.22 6.53
CA LYS A 40 -13.67 -9.47 7.17
C LYS A 40 -13.00 -9.25 8.53
N SER A 41 -13.08 -8.04 9.09
CA SER A 41 -12.46 -7.66 10.37
C SER A 41 -10.96 -8.01 10.41
N VAL A 42 -10.24 -7.73 9.34
CA VAL A 42 -8.79 -7.88 9.26
C VAL A 42 -8.12 -6.66 9.90
N ASP A 43 -7.07 -6.89 10.69
CA ASP A 43 -6.31 -5.82 11.33
C ASP A 43 -5.20 -5.27 10.42
N ILE A 44 -4.55 -6.16 9.66
CA ILE A 44 -3.43 -5.82 8.77
C ILE A 44 -3.60 -6.47 7.40
N ILE A 45 -3.43 -5.70 6.33
CA ILE A 45 -3.35 -6.21 4.95
C ILE A 45 -2.01 -5.82 4.32
N ALA A 46 -1.32 -6.78 3.70
CA ALA A 46 -0.08 -6.53 2.97
C ALA A 46 -0.25 -6.72 1.45
N PHE A 47 0.36 -5.84 0.65
CA PHE A 47 0.32 -5.86 -0.80
C PHE A 47 1.68 -6.21 -1.42
N PRO A 48 1.72 -6.62 -2.70
CA PRO A 48 2.97 -6.92 -3.38
C PRO A 48 3.91 -5.72 -3.50
N GLU A 49 5.15 -6.01 -3.87
CA GLU A 49 6.19 -5.03 -4.23
C GLU A 49 5.70 -4.06 -5.31
N LEU A 50 6.07 -2.78 -5.17
CA LEU A 50 5.71 -1.69 -6.09
C LEU A 50 4.23 -1.66 -6.50
N ALA A 51 3.32 -2.13 -5.65
CA ALA A 51 1.91 -2.28 -5.98
C ALA A 51 1.20 -1.04 -6.51
N VAL A 52 1.64 0.15 -6.12
CA VAL A 52 1.06 1.41 -6.61
C VAL A 52 1.33 1.59 -8.11
N CYS A 53 2.55 1.35 -8.57
CA CYS A 53 2.96 1.59 -9.96
C CYS A 53 3.02 0.31 -10.81
N GLY A 54 3.06 -0.87 -10.19
CA GLY A 54 3.24 -2.19 -10.83
C GLY A 54 4.71 -2.57 -10.98
N TYR A 55 4.96 -3.88 -11.12
CA TYR A 55 6.30 -4.45 -11.28
C TYR A 55 6.39 -5.35 -12.53
N PRO A 56 7.50 -5.33 -13.30
CA PRO A 56 8.64 -4.41 -13.17
C PRO A 56 8.34 -3.03 -13.81
N ALA A 57 8.85 -1.96 -13.20
CA ALA A 57 8.65 -0.60 -13.71
C ALA A 57 9.74 -0.13 -14.70
N GLU A 58 10.92 -0.79 -14.68
CA GLU A 58 12.05 -0.54 -15.59
C GLU A 58 12.34 0.96 -15.79
N ASP A 59 12.48 1.41 -17.05
CA ASP A 59 12.86 2.78 -17.41
C ASP A 59 11.85 3.85 -16.97
N LEU A 60 10.63 3.46 -16.59
CA LEU A 60 9.65 4.41 -16.06
C LEU A 60 10.13 5.03 -14.75
N LEU A 61 11.02 4.37 -14.01
CA LEU A 61 11.62 4.90 -12.79
C LEU A 61 12.52 6.12 -13.05
N PHE A 62 12.99 6.32 -14.28
CA PHE A 62 13.74 7.53 -14.67
C PHE A 62 12.83 8.73 -15.01
N LYS A 63 11.51 8.54 -15.03
CA LYS A 63 10.55 9.59 -15.39
C LYS A 63 10.01 10.25 -14.12
N GLU A 64 10.39 11.50 -13.86
CA GLU A 64 9.97 12.23 -12.65
C GLU A 64 8.43 12.28 -12.48
N HIS A 65 7.69 12.43 -13.58
CA HIS A 65 6.22 12.40 -13.52
C HIS A 65 5.66 11.06 -13.04
N PHE A 66 6.31 9.95 -13.39
CA PHE A 66 5.92 8.61 -12.96
C PHE A 66 6.09 8.45 -11.45
N ILE A 67 7.21 8.91 -10.90
CA ILE A 67 7.48 8.92 -9.45
C ILE A 67 6.46 9.81 -8.71
N LYS A 68 6.15 10.99 -9.27
CA LYS A 68 5.14 11.89 -8.69
C LYS A 68 3.75 11.27 -8.67
N GLU A 69 3.32 10.60 -9.74
CA GLU A 69 2.02 9.91 -9.77
C GLU A 69 1.98 8.71 -8.82
N ASN A 70 3.08 7.96 -8.68
CA ASN A 70 3.23 6.92 -7.66
C ASN A 70 3.02 7.48 -6.24
N ILE A 71 3.72 8.57 -5.87
CA ILE A 71 3.61 9.17 -4.53
C ILE A 71 2.20 9.73 -4.29
N LYS A 72 1.58 10.37 -5.29
CA LYS A 72 0.18 10.81 -5.22
C LYS A 72 -0.78 9.63 -5.06
N GLY A 73 -0.52 8.52 -5.73
CA GLY A 73 -1.27 7.28 -5.63
C GLY A 73 -1.24 6.73 -4.21
N LEU A 74 -0.07 6.66 -3.60
CA LEU A 74 0.08 6.25 -2.19
C LEU A 74 -0.75 7.14 -1.26
N LYS A 75 -0.69 8.47 -1.40
CA LYS A 75 -1.52 9.40 -0.60
C LYS A 75 -3.01 9.12 -0.72
N LYS A 76 -3.51 8.79 -1.92
CA LYS A 76 -4.92 8.40 -2.12
C LYS A 76 -5.28 7.09 -1.43
N ILE A 77 -4.32 6.18 -1.27
CA ILE A 77 -4.50 4.91 -0.56
C ILE A 77 -4.49 5.15 0.95
N VAL A 78 -3.59 6.01 1.46
CA VAL A 78 -3.56 6.40 2.89
C VAL A 78 -4.95 6.82 3.36
N GLU A 79 -5.62 7.74 2.67
CA GLU A 79 -6.97 8.21 3.03
C GLU A 79 -8.04 7.09 3.10
N HIS A 80 -7.78 5.95 2.47
CA HIS A 80 -8.66 4.79 2.41
C HIS A 80 -8.44 3.77 3.53
N THR A 81 -7.43 3.97 4.39
CA THR A 81 -7.02 3.01 5.45
C THR A 81 -7.74 3.19 6.78
N ARG A 82 -8.97 3.73 6.79
CA ARG A 82 -9.69 3.93 8.07
C ARG A 82 -10.06 2.58 8.70
N GLY A 83 -9.61 2.35 9.92
CA GLY A 83 -9.90 1.14 10.70
C GLY A 83 -9.07 -0.09 10.32
N ILE A 84 -7.97 0.08 9.57
CA ILE A 84 -7.09 -1.01 9.16
C ILE A 84 -5.65 -0.52 8.94
N THR A 85 -4.68 -1.39 9.19
CA THR A 85 -3.29 -1.14 8.77
C THR A 85 -3.02 -1.78 7.41
N ALA A 86 -2.49 -1.02 6.46
CA ALA A 86 -2.08 -1.49 5.14
C ALA A 86 -0.57 -1.34 4.94
N ILE A 87 0.08 -2.39 4.45
CA ILE A 87 1.48 -2.37 4.01
C ILE A 87 1.49 -2.38 2.49
N VAL A 88 1.95 -1.29 1.87
CA VAL A 88 1.79 -1.06 0.42
C VAL A 88 3.14 -0.82 -0.23
N GLY A 89 3.51 -1.66 -1.20
CA GLY A 89 4.70 -1.46 -2.02
C GLY A 89 4.55 -0.24 -2.95
N PHE A 90 5.55 0.63 -2.98
CA PHE A 90 5.58 1.84 -3.78
C PHE A 90 7.04 2.31 -4.00
N VAL A 91 7.23 3.30 -4.88
CA VAL A 91 8.53 3.98 -4.99
C VAL A 91 8.59 5.13 -3.98
N ASP A 92 9.49 5.07 -3.00
CA ASP A 92 9.77 6.22 -2.13
C ASP A 92 10.78 7.17 -2.77
N MET A 93 10.76 8.43 -2.35
CA MET A 93 11.71 9.44 -2.83
C MET A 93 12.12 10.34 -1.66
N ASP A 94 13.42 10.38 -1.37
CA ASP A 94 13.93 11.20 -0.28
C ASP A 94 14.04 12.69 -0.67
N LYS A 95 14.48 13.52 0.28
CA LYS A 95 14.65 14.97 0.07
C LYS A 95 15.74 15.34 -0.93
N LYS A 96 16.66 14.41 -1.25
CA LYS A 96 17.73 14.59 -2.24
C LYS A 96 17.28 14.13 -3.63
N GLY A 97 16.13 13.48 -3.75
CA GLY A 97 15.59 12.97 -5.00
C GLY A 97 16.03 11.54 -5.32
N GLU A 98 16.72 10.86 -4.39
CA GLU A 98 17.03 9.44 -4.54
C GLU A 98 15.76 8.62 -4.35
N ILE A 99 15.57 7.62 -5.21
CA ILE A 99 14.39 6.76 -5.18
C ILE A 99 14.72 5.39 -4.58
N TYR A 100 13.74 4.83 -3.89
CA TYR A 100 13.88 3.54 -3.22
C TYR A 100 12.68 2.65 -3.56
N ASN A 101 12.94 1.36 -3.76
CA ASN A 101 11.89 0.37 -3.72
C ASN A 101 11.50 0.16 -2.25
N ALA A 102 10.28 0.55 -1.90
CA ALA A 102 9.89 0.66 -0.51
C ALA A 102 8.49 0.07 -0.23
N ALA A 103 8.24 -0.22 1.04
CA ALA A 103 6.91 -0.53 1.56
C ALA A 103 6.47 0.54 2.57
N GLY A 104 5.32 1.17 2.29
CA GLY A 104 4.71 2.15 3.19
C GLY A 104 3.81 1.48 4.22
N VAL A 105 3.97 1.86 5.50
CA VAL A 105 3.07 1.47 6.59
C VAL A 105 2.00 2.55 6.75
N LEU A 106 0.76 2.19 6.41
CA LEU A 106 -0.39 3.08 6.39
C LEU A 106 -1.39 2.60 7.44
N SER A 107 -1.92 3.47 8.29
CA SER A 107 -2.95 3.07 9.25
C SER A 107 -3.79 4.26 9.66
N ASP A 108 -5.12 4.07 9.70
CA ASP A 108 -6.08 5.09 10.12
C ASP A 108 -5.89 6.45 9.42
N ARG A 109 -5.68 6.42 8.10
CA ARG A 109 -5.42 7.63 7.28
C ARG A 109 -4.13 8.35 7.62
N HIS A 110 -3.17 7.65 8.20
CA HIS A 110 -1.85 8.17 8.50
C HIS A 110 -0.77 7.31 7.82
N PHE A 111 0.27 7.98 7.32
CA PHE A 111 1.48 7.35 6.82
C PHE A 111 2.53 7.34 7.94
N TYR A 112 2.86 6.15 8.47
CA TYR A 112 3.77 6.01 9.61
C TYR A 112 5.25 5.94 9.20
N GLY A 113 5.54 5.50 7.97
CA GLY A 113 6.90 5.39 7.48
C GLY A 113 7.02 4.51 6.25
N ALA A 114 8.20 4.55 5.64
CA ALA A 114 8.62 3.68 4.54
C ALA A 114 9.89 2.92 4.94
N TYR A 115 10.03 1.71 4.38
CA TYR A 115 11.15 0.80 4.58
C TYR A 115 11.59 0.20 3.26
#